data_AF-A0A6P7NB12-F1
#
_entry.id   AF-A0A6P7NB12-F1
#
_cell.length_a   1.000
_cell.length_b   1.000
_cell.length_c   1.000
_cell.angle_alpha   90.00
_cell.angle_beta   90.00
_cell.angle_gamma   90.00
#
_symmetry.space_group_name_H-M   'P 1'
#
loop_
_entity.id
_entity.type
_entity.pdbx_description
1 polymer ?
#
loop_
_entity_poly.entity_id
_entity_poly.type
_entity_poly.pdbx_seq_one_letter_code
_entity_poly.pdbx_strand_id
1 'polypeptide(L)'
;MTSLSAKDKDTVRAFWAKVPGKEELIGADVLSSTLMVYPQANPYFSHFDLSPGSDQMKEEGMTMMDGFGEAVAKMDDLTPGLLNLSQLHAFTLRVDPANFKALSLDSLPQPSGGFSQNVPQGIHP
;
A
#
# COMPACT_ATOMS: atom_id res chain seq x y z
N MET A 1 12.23 -13.39 10.26
CA MET A 1 11.49 -12.13 10.06
C MET A 1 11.83 -11.23 11.24
N THR A 2 12.36 -10.04 10.99
CA THR A 2 12.56 -9.02 12.03
C THR A 2 11.20 -8.37 12.31
N SER A 3 10.74 -8.47 13.56
CA SER A 3 9.53 -7.79 14.01
C SER A 3 9.81 -6.29 14.16
N LEU A 4 8.82 -5.45 13.90
CA LEU A 4 8.91 -4.00 14.12
C LEU A 4 9.12 -3.70 15.60
N SER A 5 9.96 -2.70 15.91
CA SER A 5 10.08 -2.23 17.30
C SER A 5 8.79 -1.54 17.75
N ALA A 6 8.61 -1.37 19.06
CA ALA A 6 7.46 -0.63 19.59
C ALA A 6 7.38 0.79 19.01
N LYS A 7 8.52 1.48 18.88
CA LYS A 7 8.62 2.81 18.30
C LYS A 7 8.21 2.84 16.82
N ASP A 8 8.59 1.82 16.05
CA ASP A 8 8.21 1.73 14.63
C ASP A 8 6.71 1.51 14.50
N LYS A 9 6.13 0.63 15.32
CA LYS A 9 4.67 0.39 15.37
C LYS A 9 3.91 1.66 15.73
N ASP A 10 4.36 2.42 16.72
CA ASP A 10 3.72 3.68 17.11
C ASP A 10 3.81 4.74 16.00
N THR A 11 4.94 4.78 15.29
CA THR A 11 5.12 5.65 14.13
C THR A 11 4.12 5.29 13.02
N VAL A 12 3.98 4.00 12.71
CA VAL A 12 3.02 3.52 11.71
C VAL A 12 1.57 3.84 12.12
N ARG A 13 1.19 3.64 13.38
CA ARG A 13 -0.14 4.00 13.90
C ARG A 13 -0.41 5.49 13.79
N ALA A 14 0.56 6.32 14.20
CA ALA A 14 0.44 7.77 14.15
C ALA A 14 0.33 8.29 12.70
N PHE A 15 0.99 7.63 11.76
CA PHE A 15 0.81 7.91 10.34
C PHE A 15 -0.58 7.49 9.85
N TRP A 16 -0.98 6.25 10.12
CA TRP A 16 -2.27 5.70 9.69
C TRP A 16 -3.47 6.51 10.22
N ALA A 17 -3.37 7.07 11.43
CA ALA A 17 -4.40 7.93 12.02
C ALA A 17 -4.72 9.20 11.21
N LYS A 18 -3.90 9.57 10.20
CA LYS A 18 -4.11 10.73 9.32
C LYS A 18 -4.84 10.39 8.01
N VAL A 19 -5.02 9.10 7.74
CA VAL A 19 -5.63 8.55 6.52
C VAL A 19 -7.17 8.64 6.49
N PRO A 20 -7.91 8.50 7.61
CA PRO A 20 -9.37 8.46 7.57
C PRO A 20 -10.03 9.59 6.79
N GLY A 21 -10.96 9.24 5.90
CA GLY A 21 -11.70 10.16 5.02
C GLY A 21 -10.95 10.55 3.74
N LYS A 22 -9.84 9.88 3.42
CA LYS A 22 -8.98 10.14 2.25
C LYS A 22 -8.56 8.86 1.52
N GLU A 23 -9.05 7.70 1.96
CA GLU A 23 -8.65 6.37 1.50
C GLU A 23 -8.80 6.22 -0.01
N GLU A 24 -9.94 6.62 -0.55
CA GLU A 24 -10.23 6.51 -1.99
C GLU A 24 -9.22 7.32 -2.83
N LEU A 25 -8.96 8.57 -2.45
CA LEU A 25 -8.04 9.45 -3.17
C LEU A 25 -6.58 8.99 -3.04
N ILE A 26 -6.16 8.64 -1.83
CA ILE A 26 -4.79 8.16 -1.57
C ILE A 26 -4.57 6.82 -2.26
N GLY A 27 -5.52 5.90 -2.17
CA GLY A 27 -5.44 4.58 -2.78
C GLY A 27 -5.36 4.65 -4.30
N ALA A 28 -6.19 5.49 -4.93
CA ALA A 28 -6.13 5.69 -6.38
C ALA A 28 -4.79 6.30 -6.83
N ASP A 29 -4.27 7.29 -6.10
CA ASP A 29 -2.98 7.93 -6.40
C ASP A 29 -1.81 6.97 -6.24
N VAL A 30 -1.79 6.19 -5.15
CA VAL A 30 -0.77 5.17 -4.90
C VAL A 30 -0.81 4.10 -5.98
N LEU A 31 -1.98 3.53 -6.29
CA LEU A 31 -2.10 2.49 -7.31
C LEU A 31 -1.69 3.02 -8.69
N SER A 32 -2.15 4.20 -9.09
CA SER A 32 -1.76 4.83 -10.35
C SER A 32 -0.25 5.10 -10.42
N SER A 33 0.35 5.63 -9.34
CA SER A 33 1.79 5.90 -9.27
C SER A 33 2.61 4.60 -9.33
N THR A 34 2.16 3.54 -8.66
CA THR A 34 2.79 2.22 -8.75
C THR A 34 2.77 1.69 -10.16
N LEU A 35 1.63 1.72 -10.86
CA LEU A 35 1.53 1.21 -12.24
C LEU A 35 2.36 2.01 -13.24
N MET A 36 2.54 3.31 -12.98
CA MET A 36 3.43 4.17 -13.79
C MET A 36 4.91 3.81 -13.59
N VAL A 37 5.34 3.59 -12.34
CA VAL A 37 6.75 3.31 -12.00
C VAL A 37 7.11 1.86 -12.29
N TYR A 38 6.14 0.95 -12.14
CA TYR A 38 6.29 -0.50 -12.24
C TYR A 38 5.33 -1.09 -13.26
N PRO A 39 5.54 -0.83 -14.56
CA PRO A 39 4.64 -1.26 -15.62
C PRO A 39 4.53 -2.79 -15.75
N GLN A 40 5.44 -3.56 -15.14
CA GLN A 40 5.32 -5.01 -15.08
C GLN A 40 4.10 -5.49 -14.27
N ALA A 41 3.52 -4.63 -13.44
CA ALA A 41 2.27 -4.91 -12.72
C ALA A 41 1.02 -4.66 -13.60
N ASN A 42 1.13 -3.93 -14.71
CA ASN A 42 -0.03 -3.60 -15.56
C ASN A 42 -0.84 -4.81 -16.07
N PRO A 43 -0.25 -5.95 -16.45
CA PRO A 43 -1.02 -7.10 -16.92
C PRO A 43 -2.07 -7.60 -15.92
N TYR A 44 -1.83 -7.45 -14.62
CA TYR A 44 -2.79 -7.80 -13.57
C TYR A 44 -4.05 -6.92 -13.58
N PHE A 45 -3.94 -5.71 -14.13
CA PHE A 45 -5.03 -4.72 -14.21
C PHE A 45 -5.52 -4.49 -15.65
N SER A 46 -5.19 -5.39 -16.58
CA SER A 46 -5.56 -5.26 -18.00
C SER A 46 -7.07 -5.21 -18.28
N HIS A 47 -7.89 -5.56 -17.29
CA HIS A 47 -9.35 -5.51 -17.32
C HIS A 47 -9.94 -4.24 -16.69
N PHE A 48 -9.10 -3.34 -16.19
CA PHE A 48 -9.50 -2.05 -15.63
C PHE A 48 -9.27 -0.92 -16.64
N ASP A 49 -10.13 0.09 -16.58
CA ASP A 49 -9.82 1.40 -17.12
C ASP A 49 -8.76 2.07 -16.23
N LEU A 50 -7.54 2.16 -16.75
CA LEU A 50 -6.40 2.79 -16.08
C LEU A 50 -6.32 4.30 -16.33
N SER A 51 -7.36 4.91 -16.92
CA SER A 51 -7.42 6.35 -17.11
C SER A 51 -7.42 7.10 -15.77
N PRO A 52 -6.81 8.30 -15.69
CA PRO A 52 -6.81 9.09 -14.47
C PRO A 52 -8.24 9.36 -13.98
N GLY A 53 -8.53 8.97 -12.74
CA GLY A 53 -9.83 9.20 -12.12
C GLY A 53 -10.91 8.15 -12.43
N SER A 54 -10.56 7.06 -13.11
CA SER A 54 -11.43 5.89 -13.29
C SER A 54 -11.99 5.37 -11.97
N ASP A 55 -13.28 5.01 -11.96
CA ASP A 55 -13.94 4.49 -10.77
C ASP A 55 -13.39 3.11 -10.37
N GLN A 56 -12.96 2.29 -11.34
CA GLN A 56 -12.32 1.00 -11.04
C GLN A 56 -11.00 1.18 -10.29
N MET A 57 -10.24 2.23 -10.64
CA MET A 57 -8.99 2.57 -9.95
C MET A 57 -9.22 3.09 -8.54
N LYS A 58 -10.32 3.81 -8.31
CA LYS A 58 -10.73 4.26 -6.97
C LYS A 58 -11.16 3.09 -6.09
N GLU A 59 -12.01 2.21 -6.61
CA GLU A 59 -12.51 1.04 -5.90
C GLU A 59 -11.38 0.06 -5.54
N GLU A 60 -10.47 -0.21 -6.48
CA GLU A 60 -9.30 -1.04 -6.21
C GLU A 60 -8.31 -0.36 -5.25
N GLY A 61 -8.08 0.95 -5.43
CA GLY A 61 -7.28 1.75 -4.52
C GLY A 61 -7.81 1.69 -3.08
N MET A 62 -9.13 1.75 -2.90
CA MET A 62 -9.77 1.60 -1.59
C MET A 62 -9.55 0.19 -1.01
N THR A 63 -9.70 -0.85 -1.83
CA THR A 63 -9.43 -2.25 -1.42
C THR A 63 -7.97 -2.42 -0.95
N MET A 64 -7.01 -1.77 -1.62
CA MET A 64 -5.62 -1.74 -1.20
C MET A 64 -5.45 -1.04 0.16
N MET A 65 -6.10 0.11 0.36
CA MET A 65 -6.05 0.85 1.62
C MET A 65 -6.67 0.07 2.78
N ASP A 66 -7.74 -0.70 2.54
CA ASP A 66 -8.30 -1.61 3.55
C ASP A 66 -7.30 -2.68 3.98
N GLY A 67 -6.56 -3.26 3.03
CA GLY A 67 -5.48 -4.20 3.31
C GLY A 67 -4.35 -3.60 4.17
N PHE A 68 -3.97 -2.35 3.92
CA PHE A 68 -3.02 -1.63 4.78
C PHE A 68 -3.61 -1.37 6.17
N GLY A 69 -4.89 -1.03 6.27
CA GLY A 69 -5.59 -0.85 7.54
C GLY A 69 -5.61 -2.14 8.37
N GLU A 70 -5.87 -3.28 7.74
CA GLU A 70 -5.81 -4.58 8.39
C GLU A 70 -4.39 -4.89 8.88
N ALA A 71 -3.36 -4.60 8.07
CA ALA A 71 -1.98 -4.76 8.48
C ALA A 71 -1.63 -3.89 9.70
N VAL A 72 -2.06 -2.62 9.72
CA VAL A 72 -1.88 -1.70 10.85
C VAL A 72 -2.57 -2.23 12.12
N ALA A 73 -3.78 -2.79 11.98
CA ALA A 73 -4.52 -3.37 13.09
C ALA A 73 -3.88 -4.67 13.63
N LYS A 74 -3.11 -5.39 12.81
CA LYS A 74 -2.50 -6.69 13.14
C LYS A 74 -0.97 -6.66 13.24
N MET A 75 -0.34 -5.49 13.35
CA MET A 75 1.15 -5.35 13.35
C MET A 75 1.88 -6.13 14.44
N ASP A 76 1.19 -6.56 15.50
CA ASP A 76 1.79 -7.39 16.53
C ASP A 76 2.04 -8.83 16.06
N ASP A 77 1.24 -9.33 15.12
CA ASP A 77 1.43 -10.64 14.48
C ASP A 77 0.84 -10.67 13.06
N LEU A 78 1.63 -10.21 12.09
CA LEU A 78 1.19 -10.04 10.70
C LEU A 78 0.95 -11.37 9.96
N THR A 79 1.68 -12.43 10.31
CA THR A 79 1.59 -13.72 9.60
C THR A 79 0.21 -14.37 9.72
N PRO A 80 -0.35 -14.60 10.92
CA PRO A 80 -1.74 -15.03 11.05
C PRO A 80 -2.71 -13.88 10.73
N GLY A 81 -2.33 -12.63 11.02
CA GLY A 81 -3.18 -11.47 10.80
C GLY A 81 -3.59 -11.26 9.34
N LEU A 82 -2.72 -11.59 8.39
CA LEU A 82 -2.91 -11.38 6.95
C LEU A 82 -2.99 -12.69 6.15
N LEU A 83 -3.25 -13.82 6.81
CA LEU A 83 -3.24 -15.14 6.16
C LEU A 83 -4.20 -15.20 4.96
N ASN A 84 -5.42 -14.70 5.11
CA ASN A 84 -6.43 -14.71 4.05
C ASN A 84 -5.98 -13.87 2.85
N LEU A 85 -5.43 -12.67 3.10
CA LEU A 85 -4.92 -11.79 2.07
C LEU A 85 -3.72 -12.42 1.34
N SER A 86 -2.83 -13.09 2.09
CA SER A 86 -1.72 -13.86 1.52
C SER A 86 -2.20 -15.00 0.63
N GLN A 87 -3.20 -15.76 1.06
CA GLN A 87 -3.79 -16.84 0.27
C GLN A 87 -4.47 -16.33 -1.00
N LEU A 88 -5.20 -15.21 -0.91
CA LEU A 88 -5.81 -14.55 -2.07
C LEU A 88 -4.75 -14.23 -3.13
N HIS A 89 -3.66 -13.58 -2.73
CA HIS A 89 -2.58 -13.19 -3.63
C HIS A 89 -1.84 -14.40 -4.22
N ALA A 90 -1.63 -15.46 -3.44
CA ALA A 90 -0.90 -16.65 -3.87
C ALA A 90 -1.71 -17.56 -4.81
N PHE A 91 -2.97 -17.83 -4.48
CA PHE A 91 -3.74 -18.89 -5.14
C PHE A 91 -4.75 -18.39 -6.16
N THR A 92 -5.37 -17.24 -5.90
CA THR A 92 -6.41 -16.65 -6.77
C THR A 92 -5.79 -15.65 -7.74
N LEU A 93 -5.15 -14.60 -7.23
CA LEU A 93 -4.58 -13.53 -8.06
C LEU A 93 -3.23 -13.94 -8.69
N ARG A 94 -2.50 -14.85 -8.03
CA ARG A 94 -1.21 -15.38 -8.47
C ARG A 94 -0.20 -14.27 -8.82
N VAL A 95 -0.13 -13.27 -7.95
CA VAL A 95 0.78 -12.13 -8.11
C VAL A 95 2.22 -12.61 -7.92
N ASP A 96 3.10 -12.31 -8.88
CA ASP A 96 4.52 -12.61 -8.75
C ASP A 96 5.10 -11.90 -7.51
N PRO A 97 5.79 -12.60 -6.59
CA PRO A 97 6.41 -11.99 -5.42
C PRO A 97 7.27 -10.75 -5.71
N ALA A 98 7.87 -10.64 -6.89
CA ALA A 98 8.66 -9.49 -7.32
C ALA A 98 7.84 -8.19 -7.37
N ASN A 99 6.53 -8.27 -7.62
CA ASN A 99 5.65 -7.10 -7.73
C ASN A 99 5.28 -6.48 -6.38
N PHE A 100 5.43 -7.19 -5.25
CA PHE A 100 5.18 -6.57 -3.94
C PHE A 100 6.24 -5.52 -3.58
N LYS A 101 7.45 -5.62 -4.12
CA LYS A 101 8.49 -4.58 -3.91
C LYS A 101 8.09 -3.24 -4.54
N ALA A 102 7.31 -3.27 -5.62
CA ALA A 102 6.81 -2.08 -6.29
C ALA A 102 5.88 -1.21 -5.41
N LEU A 103 5.28 -1.82 -4.39
CA LEU A 103 4.35 -1.16 -3.46
C LEU A 103 5.02 -0.69 -2.15
N SER A 104 6.32 -0.95 -1.99
CA SER A 104 7.06 -0.53 -0.80
C SER A 104 7.45 0.95 -0.85
N LEU A 105 7.48 1.62 0.29
CA LEU A 105 7.77 3.06 0.40
C LEU A 105 9.13 3.47 -0.21
N ASP A 106 10.13 2.59 -0.15
CA ASP A 106 11.47 2.79 -0.78
C ASP A 106 11.43 2.83 -2.32
N SER A 107 10.31 2.41 -2.91
CA SER A 107 10.14 2.16 -4.34
C SER A 107 9.22 3.19 -5.01
N LEU A 108 8.42 3.94 -4.24
CA LEU A 108 7.56 5.00 -4.79
C LEU A 108 8.30 6.34 -4.87
N PRO A 109 8.18 7.10 -5.98
CA PRO A 109 8.60 8.50 -6.01
C PRO A 109 7.79 9.26 -4.94
N GLN A 110 8.50 10.01 -4.09
CA GLN A 110 7.87 10.77 -3.01
C GLN A 110 6.78 11.69 -3.59
N PRO A 111 5.55 11.70 -3.02
CA PRO A 111 4.49 12.55 -3.51
C PRO A 111 4.92 14.02 -3.43
N SER A 112 4.87 14.71 -4.57
CA SER A 112 5.34 16.09 -4.78
C SER A 112 4.44 17.17 -4.13
N GLY A 113 3.42 16.78 -3.37
CA GLY A 113 2.52 17.68 -2.67
C GLY A 113 2.26 17.27 -1.22
N GLY A 114 2.77 18.05 -0.26
CA GLY A 114 2.22 18.17 1.10
C GLY A 114 2.58 17.10 2.14
N PHE A 115 3.09 15.94 1.77
CA PHE A 115 3.40 14.87 2.74
C PHE A 115 4.72 15.05 3.52
N SER A 116 5.61 15.93 3.04
CA SER A 116 6.97 16.11 3.58
C SER A 116 7.02 16.67 5.02
N GLN A 117 5.97 17.33 5.52
CA GLN A 117 6.01 17.94 6.85
C GLN A 117 5.69 16.99 8.02
N ASN A 118 5.43 15.70 7.75
CA ASN A 118 4.92 14.78 8.76
C ASN A 118 5.70 13.46 8.91
N VAL A 119 6.82 13.31 8.20
CA VAL A 119 7.73 12.17 8.39
C VAL A 119 8.83 12.57 9.38
N PRO A 120 8.96 11.91 10.55
CA PRO A 120 10.07 12.14 11.45
C PRO A 120 11.39 11.87 10.72
N GLN A 121 12.31 12.84 10.75
CA GLN A 121 13.64 12.85 10.12
C GLN A 121 14.63 11.80 10.69
N GLY A 122 14.18 10.58 10.98
CA GLY A 122 14.97 9.59 11.71
C GLY A 122 14.87 8.14 11.22
N ILE A 123 14.28 7.90 10.04
CA ILE A 123 14.31 6.58 9.40
C ILE A 123 15.01 6.75 8.06
N HIS A 124 16.34 6.71 8.11
CA HIS A 124 17.18 6.33 6.98
C HIS A 124 17.95 5.07 7.39
N PRO A 125 18.16 4.10 6.48
CA PRO A 125 18.92 2.88 6.76
C PRO A 125 20.37 3.16 7.18
#